data_AF-E1NUN9-F1
#
_entry.id   AF-E1NUN9-F1
#
_cell.length_a   1.000
_cell.length_b   1.000
_cell.length_c   1.000
_cell.angle_alpha   90.00
_cell.angle_beta   90.00
_cell.angle_gamma   90.00
#
_symmetry.space_group_name_H-M   'P 1'
#
loop_
_entity.id
_entity.type
_entity.pdbx_description
1 polymer ?
#
loop_
_entity_poly.entity_id
_entity_poly.type
_entity_poly.pdbx_seq_one_letter_code
_entity_poly.pdbx_strand_id
1 'polypeptide(L)' 'MSRKKILQSIIKWLPQDATVFLSDHNIEEVHQIIDRIVLIKDKTIVADETAEKIRSNGESIEEFYLKFY' A
#
# COMPACT_ATOMS: atom_id res chain seq x y z
N MET A 1 -2.20 -0.19 -21.74
CA MET A 1 -3.40 0.00 -20.89
C MET A 1 -2.97 -0.24 -19.45
N SER A 2 -2.70 0.81 -18.66
CA SER A 2 -1.96 0.65 -17.40
C SER A 2 -2.84 0.06 -16.28
N ARG A 3 -2.32 -0.92 -15.53
CA ARG A 3 -2.92 -1.48 -14.30
C ARG A 3 -3.45 -0.38 -13.36
N LYS A 4 -2.68 0.71 -13.22
CA LYS A 4 -3.07 1.93 -12.50
C LYS A 4 -4.48 2.44 -12.86
N LYS A 5 -4.86 2.48 -14.14
CA LYS A 5 -6.19 2.96 -14.58
C LYS A 5 -7.31 2.01 -14.15
N ILE A 6 -7.06 0.70 -14.16
CA ILE A 6 -8.03 -0.30 -13.71
C ILE A 6 -8.26 -0.15 -12.20
N LEU A 7 -7.17 -0.07 -11.42
CA LEU A 7 -7.22 0.10 -9.98
C LEU A 7 -8.00 1.36 -9.57
N GLN A 8 -7.68 2.50 -10.19
CA GLN A 8 -8.40 3.76 -9.98
C GLN A 8 -9.89 3.66 -10.34
N SER A 9 -10.22 2.91 -11.39
CA SER A 9 -11.62 2.70 -11.80
C SER A 9 -12.37 1.86 -10.78
N ILE A 10 -11.76 0.82 -10.22
CA ILE A 10 -12.38 -0.01 -9.17
C ILE A 10 -12.64 0.84 -7.93
N ILE A 11 -11.63 1.57 -7.43
CA ILE A 11 -11.73 2.38 -6.21
C ILE A 11 -12.83 3.44 -6.33
N LYS A 12 -12.96 4.06 -7.50
CA LYS A 12 -13.97 5.09 -7.76
C LYS A 12 -15.41 4.63 -7.46
N TRP A 13 -15.71 3.35 -7.60
CA TRP A 13 -17.06 2.80 -7.42
C TRP A 13 -17.30 2.15 -6.05
N LEU A 14 -16.29 2.14 -5.19
CA LEU A 14 -16.44 1.58 -3.85
C LEU A 14 -17.26 2.53 -2.96
N PRO A 15 -18.10 1.97 -2.06
CA PRO A 15 -18.69 2.75 -0.96
C PRO A 15 -17.61 3.48 -0.16
N GLN A 16 -17.95 4.65 0.38
CA GLN A 16 -17.00 5.48 1.14
C GLN A 16 -16.45 4.77 2.38
N ASP A 17 -17.24 3.87 2.97
CA ASP A 17 -16.96 3.09 4.17
C ASP A 17 -16.46 1.67 3.86
N ALA A 18 -16.24 1.34 2.59
CA ALA A 18 -15.72 0.04 2.21
C ALA A 18 -14.28 -0.16 2.72
N THR A 19 -14.01 -1.34 3.28
CA THR A 19 -12.64 -1.77 3.58
C THR A 19 -12.07 -2.51 2.36
N VAL A 20 -10.91 -2.06 1.89
CA VAL A 20 -10.20 -2.67 0.75
C VAL A 20 -8.95 -3.38 1.26
N PHE A 21 -8.83 -4.66 0.92
CA PHE A 21 -7.59 -5.41 1.11
C PHE A 21 -6.93 -5.63 -0.25
N LEU A 22 -5.72 -5.07 -0.41
CA LEU A 22 -4.94 -5.17 -1.64
C LEU A 22 -3.62 -5.89 -1.35
N SER A 23 -3.38 -6.97 -2.07
CA SER A 23 -2.11 -7.69 -2.04
C SER A 23 -1.41 -7.45 -3.37
N ASP A 24 -0.24 -6.81 -3.34
CA ASP A 24 0.64 -6.66 -4.50
C ASP A 24 2.11 -6.76 -4.04
N HIS A 25 2.99 -7.08 -4.99
CA HIS A 25 4.45 -7.06 -4.85
C HIS A 25 5.06 -5.84 -5.55
N ASN A 26 4.24 -5.04 -6.25
CA ASN A 26 4.66 -3.79 -6.86
C ASN A 26 4.03 -2.59 -6.11
N ILE A 27 4.82 -1.96 -5.26
CA ILE A 27 4.38 -0.84 -4.42
C ILE A 27 4.17 0.47 -5.22
N GLU A 28 4.87 0.64 -6.35
CA GLU A 28 4.83 1.86 -7.18
C GLU A 28 3.41 2.17 -7.70
N GLU A 29 2.57 1.16 -7.88
CA GLU A 29 1.22 1.36 -8.42
C GLU A 29 0.22 1.81 -7.35
N VAL A 30 0.49 1.52 -6.07
CA VAL A 30 -0.52 1.55 -4.99
C VAL A 30 -0.14 2.49 -3.84
N HIS A 31 1.13 2.89 -3.71
CA HIS A 31 1.61 3.70 -2.57
C HIS A 31 0.84 5.02 -2.35
N GLN A 32 0.21 5.57 -3.40
CA GLN A 32 -0.52 6.84 -3.32
C GLN A 32 -1.91 6.72 -2.70
N ILE A 33 -2.46 5.50 -2.58
CA ILE A 33 -3.88 5.28 -2.23
C ILE A 33 -4.06 4.42 -0.97
N ILE A 34 -2.97 3.98 -0.33
CA ILE A 34 -3.04 3.10 0.84
C ILE A 34 -2.89 3.89 2.13
N ASP A 35 -3.69 3.51 3.13
CA ASP A 35 -3.65 4.09 4.48
C ASP A 35 -2.80 3.25 5.45
N ARG A 36 -2.56 1.98 5.12
CA ARG A 36 -1.80 1.00 5.91
C ARG A 36 -1.09 0.00 5.01
N ILE A 37 0.09 -0.45 5.43
CA ILE A 37 0.87 -1.48 4.75
C ILE A 37 1.19 -2.62 5.73
N VAL A 38 1.03 -3.86 5.25
CA VAL A 38 1.42 -5.07 5.97
C VAL A 38 2.40 -5.82 5.09
N LEU A 39 3.62 -6.03 5.57
CA LEU A 39 4.69 -6.69 4.82
C LEU A 39 4.84 -8.13 5.28
N ILE A 40 4.82 -9.04 4.31
CA ILE A 40 5.01 -10.48 4.54
C ILE A 40 6.36 -10.89 3.94
N LYS A 41 7.23 -11.45 4.78
CA LYS A 41 8.52 -12.03 4.38
C LYS A 41 8.75 -13.30 5.22
N ASP A 42 9.27 -14.35 4.58
CA ASP A 42 9.56 -15.63 5.24
C ASP A 42 8.38 -16.17 6.06
N LYS A 43 7.18 -16.14 5.46
CA LYS A 43 5.91 -16.59 6.07
C LYS A 43 5.51 -15.84 7.35
N THR A 44 6.10 -14.68 7.59
CA THR A 44 5.90 -13.86 8.79
C THR A 44 5.52 -12.44 8.42
N ILE A 45 4.70 -11.78 9.24
CA ILE A 45 4.48 -10.33 9.15
C ILE A 45 5.70 -9.63 9.74
N VAL A 46 6.49 -9.00 8.88
CA VAL A 46 7.73 -8.30 9.28
C VAL A 46 7.52 -6.81 9.53
N ALA A 47 6.40 -6.26 9.04
CA ALA A 47 5.99 -4.90 9.32
C ALA A 47 4.48 -4.75 9.21
N ASP A 48 3.92 -3.87 10.02
CA ASP A 48 2.51 -3.51 10.02
C ASP A 48 2.41 -2.06 10.48
N GLU A 49 2.29 -1.14 9.51
CA GLU A 49 2.43 0.29 9.75
C GLU A 49 1.40 1.11 8.97
N THR A 50 0.98 2.24 9.54
CA THR A 50 0.13 3.20 8.84
C THR A 50 0.97 4.09 7.93
N ALA A 51 0.38 4.52 6.82
CA ALA A 51 0.99 5.50 5.92
C ALA A 51 1.33 6.81 6.65
N GLU A 52 0.48 7.21 7.59
CA GLU A 52 0.69 8.39 8.43
C GLU A 52 1.96 8.26 9.30
N LYS A 53 2.14 7.12 9.97
CA LYS A 53 3.32 6.89 10.83
C LYS A 53 4.62 6.86 10.01
N ILE A 54 4.60 6.20 8.85
CA ILE A 54 5.76 6.19 7.93
C ILE A 54 6.11 7.63 7.52
N ARG A 55 5.13 8.41 7.07
CA ARG A 55 5.34 9.81 6.66
C ARG A 55 5.79 10.71 7.81
N SER A 56 5.32 10.48 9.03
CA SER A 56 5.77 11.23 10.22
C SER A 56 7.26 11.04 10.53
N ASN A 57 7.84 9.91 10.07
CA ASN A 57 9.28 9.65 10.18
C ASN A 57 10.10 10.28 9.02
N GLY A 58 9.46 11.08 8.15
CA GLY A 58 10.10 11.71 7.00
C GLY A 58 10.36 10.74 5.84
N GLU A 59 9.69 9.59 5.83
CA GLU A 59 9.88 8.54 4.84
C GLU A 59 8.63 8.37 3.96
N SER A 60 8.83 8.02 2.69
CA SER A 60 7.77 7.57 1.79
C SER A 60 7.45 6.09 2.00
N ILE A 61 6.23 5.66 1.63
CA ILE A 61 5.86 4.23 1.72
C ILE A 61 6.79 3.34 0.88
N GLU A 62 7.29 3.87 -0.24
CA GLU A 62 8.22 3.16 -1.12
C GLU A 62 9.59 2.97 -0.47
N GLU A 63 10.16 4.02 0.11
CA GLU A 63 11.41 3.93 0.89
C GLU A 63 11.27 2.95 2.05
N PHE A 64 10.13 2.99 2.77
CA PHE A 64 9.84 2.08 3.86
C PHE A 64 9.82 0.62 3.39
N TYR A 65 9.14 0.35 2.28
CA TYR A 65 9.05 -0.97 1.66
C TYR A 65 10.43 -1.50 1.25
N LEU A 66 11.26 -0.65 0.63
CA LEU A 66 12.59 -1.03 0.13
C LEU A 66 13.55 -1.45 1.25
N LYS A 67 13.34 -1.06 2.51
CA LYS A 67 14.13 -1.53 3.66
C LYS A 67 14.02 -3.04 3.93
N PHE A 68 12.96 -3.68 3.43
CA PHE A 68 12.69 -5.10 3.65
C PHE A 68 13.10 -5.98 2.46
N TYR A 69 13.50 -5.38 1.34
CA TYR A 69 14.05 -6.06 0.17
C TYR A 69 15.58 -6.11 0.25
#